data_AF-A0ABD5Y1D0-F1
#
_entry.id   AF-A0ABD5Y1D0-F1
#
_cell.length_a   1.000
_cell.length_b   1.000
_cell.length_c   1.000
_cell.angle_alpha   90.00
_cell.angle_beta   90.00
_cell.angle_gamma   90.00
#
_symmetry.space_group_name_H-M   'P 1'
#
loop_
_entity.id
_entity.type
_entity.pdbx_description
1 polymer ?
#
loop_
_entity_poly.entity_id
_entity_poly.type
_entity_poly.pdbx_seq_one_letter_code
_entity_poly.pdbx_strand_id
1 'polypeptide(L)'
;MDSEGGPVDVLRYHTDDGPVYRTIEAGRGEAVVGAHERELRKRRLLRYLIAGAVALASAGYGALADSLLLGVAGGALFVGVVSVTGADDEELVPKLVEQDIDRRDAERRYEIEGD
;
A
#
# COMPACT_ATOMS: atom_id res chain seq x y z
N MET A 1 11.76 -2.95 39.61
CA MET A 1 10.81 -2.22 38.75
C MET A 1 10.87 -2.93 37.42
N ASP A 2 10.07 -3.98 37.31
CA ASP A 2 10.05 -4.87 36.16
C ASP A 2 9.47 -4.13 34.96
N SER A 3 10.29 -3.97 33.92
CA SER A 3 9.80 -3.62 32.59
C SER A 3 9.16 -4.87 32.01
N GLU A 4 7.86 -5.08 32.29
CA GLU A 4 7.03 -6.01 31.52
C GLU A 4 6.86 -5.46 30.10
N GLY A 5 7.89 -5.65 29.27
CA GLY A 5 7.94 -5.21 27.89
C GLY A 5 9.38 -4.90 27.52
N GLY A 6 9.99 -5.77 26.71
CA GLY A 6 11.24 -5.45 26.02
C GLY A 6 11.07 -4.26 25.06
N PRO A 7 12.15 -3.82 24.41
CA PRO A 7 12.07 -2.72 23.45
C PRO A 7 11.05 -3.02 22.34
N VAL A 8 10.47 -1.95 21.79
CA VAL A 8 9.42 -2.00 20.76
C VAL A 8 9.76 -1.15 19.54
N ASP A 9 9.19 -1.53 18.41
CA ASP A 9 9.12 -0.72 17.20
C ASP A 9 7.73 -0.07 17.09
N VAL A 10 7.65 1.15 16.55
CA VAL A 10 6.40 1.90 16.39
C VAL A 10 6.02 2.00 14.92
N LEU A 11 4.83 1.50 14.58
CA LEU A 11 4.23 1.59 13.26
C LEU A 11 3.14 2.66 13.23
N ARG A 12 3.13 3.48 12.18
CA ARG A 12 2.08 4.46 11.88
C ARG A 12 1.21 3.96 10.74
N TYR A 13 -0.06 3.74 11.03
CA TYR A 13 -1.10 3.44 10.06
C TYR A 13 -1.77 4.73 9.60
N HIS A 14 -2.12 4.78 8.32
CA HIS A 14 -3.01 5.81 7.81
C HIS A 14 -4.45 5.33 7.96
N THR A 15 -5.32 6.15 8.55
CA THR A 15 -6.76 5.97 8.55
C THR A 15 -7.43 7.32 8.31
N ASP A 16 -8.71 7.30 7.89
CA ASP A 16 -9.49 8.48 7.53
C ASP A 16 -9.63 9.48 8.71
N ASP A 17 -9.65 8.96 9.94
CA ASP A 17 -9.77 9.75 11.18
C ASP A 17 -8.44 10.33 11.70
N GLY A 18 -7.31 10.05 11.04
CA GLY A 18 -5.97 10.48 11.44
C GLY A 18 -4.96 9.34 11.57
N PRO A 19 -3.68 9.59 11.90
CA PRO A 19 -2.69 8.53 12.04
C PRO A 19 -2.86 7.73 13.34
N VAL A 20 -2.92 6.39 13.24
CA VAL A 20 -2.94 5.48 14.40
C VAL A 20 -1.56 4.85 14.59
N TYR A 21 -1.06 4.88 15.83
CA TYR A 21 0.25 4.32 16.18
C TYR A 21 0.07 3.00 16.94
N ARG A 22 0.82 1.96 16.52
CA ARG A 22 0.84 0.65 17.17
C ARG A 22 2.26 0.21 17.46
N THR A 23 2.44 -0.49 18.57
CA THR A 23 3.73 -1.06 18.96
C THR A 23 3.83 -2.54 18.53
N ILE A 24 5.04 -2.96 18.19
CA ILE A 24 5.40 -4.36 17.96
C ILE A 24 6.73 -4.64 18.64
N GLU A 25 7.05 -5.92 18.90
CA GLU A 25 8.38 -6.31 19.40
C GLU A 25 9.50 -5.74 18.53
N ALA A 26 10.56 -5.24 19.17
CA ALA A 26 11.71 -4.69 18.49
C ALA A 26 12.30 -5.65 17.44
N GLY A 27 12.66 -5.09 16.29
CA GLY A 27 13.23 -5.83 15.16
C GLY A 27 12.19 -6.51 14.26
N ARG A 28 10.88 -6.44 14.58
CA ARG A 28 9.81 -6.95 13.71
C ARG A 28 9.18 -5.88 12.81
N GLY A 29 9.43 -4.59 13.06
CA GLY A 29 8.82 -3.51 12.29
C GLY A 29 9.08 -3.61 10.79
N GLU A 30 10.34 -3.75 10.37
CA GLU A 30 10.72 -3.83 8.95
C GLU A 30 10.11 -5.05 8.23
N ALA A 31 10.03 -6.19 8.92
CA ALA A 31 9.45 -7.41 8.36
C ALA A 31 7.96 -7.25 8.08
N VAL A 32 7.23 -6.55 8.97
CA VAL A 32 5.79 -6.26 8.81
C VAL A 32 5.54 -5.28 7.68
N VAL A 33 6.29 -4.19 7.62
CA VAL A 33 6.20 -3.20 6.54
C VAL A 33 6.51 -3.86 5.19
N GLY A 34 7.63 -4.58 5.11
CA GLY A 34 8.03 -5.27 3.88
C GLY A 34 7.05 -6.36 3.44
N ALA A 35 6.31 -7.00 4.35
CA ALA A 35 5.25 -7.94 3.98
C ALA A 35 4.06 -7.23 3.30
N HIS A 36 3.65 -6.07 3.82
CA HIS A 36 2.57 -5.26 3.23
C HIS A 36 2.98 -4.71 1.86
N GLU A 37 4.21 -4.20 1.72
CA GLU A 37 4.74 -3.74 0.44
C GLU A 37 4.75 -4.84 -0.63
N ARG A 38 5.10 -6.07 -0.26
CA ARG A 38 5.09 -7.22 -1.19
C ARG A 38 3.68 -7.57 -1.65
N GLU A 39 2.72 -7.56 -0.74
CA GLU A 39 1.31 -7.85 -1.07
C GLU A 39 0.73 -6.77 -1.99
N LEU A 40 0.99 -5.49 -1.72
CA LEU A 40 0.55 -4.40 -2.57
C LEU A 40 1.24 -4.41 -3.92
N ARG A 41 2.54 -4.70 -3.98
CA ARG A 41 3.26 -4.85 -5.25
C ARG A 41 2.66 -5.96 -6.11
N LYS A 42 2.26 -7.07 -5.50
CA LYS A 42 1.58 -8.17 -6.20
C LYS A 42 0.21 -7.73 -6.75
N ARG A 43 -0.59 -7.02 -5.95
CA ARG A 43 -1.89 -6.46 -6.38
C ARG A 43 -1.72 -5.45 -7.50
N ARG A 44 -0.76 -4.53 -7.37
CA ARG A 44 -0.41 -3.54 -8.38
C ARG A 44 0.00 -4.20 -9.69
N LEU A 45 0.83 -5.25 -9.63
CA LEU A 45 1.23 -6.01 -10.82
C LEU A 45 0.01 -6.62 -11.52
N LEU A 46 -0.88 -7.30 -10.79
CA LEU A 46 -2.10 -7.88 -11.37
C LEU A 46 -3.00 -6.82 -12.00
N ARG A 47 -3.19 -5.68 -11.33
CA ARG A 47 -3.99 -4.56 -11.84
C ARG A 47 -3.45 -4.04 -13.17
N TYR A 48 -2.15 -3.77 -13.26
CA TYR A 48 -1.54 -3.27 -14.50
C TYR A 48 -1.43 -4.35 -15.59
N LEU A 49 -1.27 -5.63 -15.23
CA LEU A 49 -1.33 -6.73 -16.19
C LEU A 49 -2.72 -6.80 -16.84
N ILE A 50 -3.79 -6.73 -16.05
CA ILE A 50 -5.17 -6.73 -16.56
C ILE A 50 -5.40 -5.48 -17.42
N ALA A 51 -5.00 -4.30 -16.94
CA ALA A 51 -5.12 -3.06 -17.70
C ALA A 51 -4.43 -3.12 -19.06
N GLY A 52 -3.20 -3.64 -19.09
CA GLY A 52 -2.44 -3.84 -20.32
C GLY A 52 -3.09 -4.86 -21.26
N ALA A 53 -3.60 -5.97 -20.74
CA ALA A 53 -4.30 -6.97 -21.53
C ALA A 53 -5.56 -6.39 -22.19
N VAL A 54 -6.35 -5.60 -21.45
CA VAL A 54 -7.53 -4.92 -22.00
C VAL A 54 -7.12 -3.88 -23.05
N ALA A 55 -6.09 -3.08 -22.80
CA ALA A 55 -5.61 -2.09 -23.75
C ALA A 55 -5.15 -2.73 -25.07
N LEU A 56 -4.40 -3.84 -25.01
CA LEU A 56 -3.98 -4.61 -26.17
C LEU A 56 -5.17 -5.21 -26.92
N ALA A 57 -6.16 -5.76 -26.19
CA ALA A 57 -7.38 -6.30 -26.79
C ALA A 57 -8.19 -5.21 -27.50
N SER A 58 -8.35 -4.03 -26.88
CA SER A 58 -9.05 -2.88 -27.49
C SER A 58 -8.35 -2.37 -28.75
N ALA A 59 -7.01 -2.25 -28.72
CA ALA A 59 -6.23 -1.86 -29.88
C ALA A 59 -6.30 -2.91 -31.00
N GLY A 60 -6.17 -4.19 -30.66
CA GLY A 60 -6.26 -5.30 -31.61
C GLY A 60 -7.63 -5.37 -32.27
N TYR A 61 -8.71 -5.22 -31.51
CA TYR A 61 -10.07 -5.17 -32.05
C TYR A 61 -10.27 -3.95 -32.97
N GLY A 62 -9.83 -2.76 -32.54
CA GLY A 62 -9.90 -1.56 -33.37
C GLY A 62 -9.15 -1.70 -34.70
N ALA A 63 -8.00 -2.39 -34.70
CA ALA A 63 -7.26 -2.69 -35.92
C ALA A 63 -8.08 -3.56 -36.89
N LEU A 64 -8.74 -4.61 -36.39
CA LEU A 64 -9.57 -5.51 -37.20
C LEU A 64 -10.84 -4.83 -37.75
N ALA A 65 -11.29 -3.77 -37.10
CA ALA A 65 -12.48 -3.01 -37.45
C ALA A 65 -12.17 -1.69 -38.21
N ASP A 66 -10.97 -1.53 -38.78
CA ASP A 66 -10.50 -0.31 -39.47
C ASP A 66 -10.68 0.99 -38.64
N SER A 67 -10.67 0.85 -37.32
CA SER A 67 -10.96 1.90 -36.34
C SER A 67 -9.90 1.92 -35.24
N LEU A 68 -8.63 1.70 -35.62
CA LEU A 68 -7.50 1.58 -34.69
C LEU A 68 -7.41 2.74 -33.70
N LEU A 69 -7.64 3.97 -34.16
CA LEU A 69 -7.59 5.16 -33.31
C LEU A 69 -8.65 5.13 -32.20
N LEU A 70 -9.86 4.64 -32.49
CA LEU A 70 -10.91 4.46 -31.48
C LEU A 70 -10.56 3.33 -30.50
N GLY A 71 -10.02 2.22 -31.00
CA GLY A 71 -9.58 1.10 -30.15
C GLY A 71 -8.47 1.50 -29.17
N VAL A 72 -7.47 2.23 -29.65
CA VAL A 72 -6.38 2.76 -28.82
C VAL A 72 -6.89 3.80 -27.83
N ALA A 73 -7.77 4.72 -28.25
CA ALA A 73 -8.35 5.72 -27.36
C ALA A 73 -9.16 5.08 -26.22
N GLY A 74 -9.98 4.07 -26.52
CA GLY A 74 -10.72 3.31 -25.51
C GLY A 74 -9.81 2.58 -24.52
N GLY A 75 -8.77 1.91 -25.03
CA GLY A 75 -7.77 1.24 -24.18
C GLY A 75 -7.01 2.21 -23.28
N ALA A 76 -6.59 3.36 -23.82
CA ALA A 76 -5.90 4.40 -23.06
C ALA A 76 -6.79 5.01 -21.96
N LEU A 77 -8.06 5.27 -22.26
CA LEU A 77 -9.03 5.76 -21.29
C LEU A 77 -9.20 4.76 -20.12
N PHE A 78 -9.36 3.48 -20.45
CA PHE A 78 -9.48 2.42 -19.43
C PHE A 78 -8.25 2.34 -18.54
N VAL A 79 -7.04 2.36 -19.13
CA VAL A 79 -5.77 2.37 -18.36
C VAL A 79 -5.70 3.60 -17.46
N GLY A 80 -6.13 4.77 -17.94
CA GLY A 80 -6.20 5.99 -17.13
C GLY A 80 -7.08 5.82 -15.89
N VAL A 81 -8.29 5.30 -16.06
CA VAL A 81 -9.23 5.01 -14.96
C VAL A 81 -8.61 4.03 -13.96
N VAL A 82 -8.03 2.94 -14.44
CA VAL A 82 -7.38 1.93 -13.58
C VAL A 82 -6.18 2.52 -12.82
N SER A 83 -5.46 3.46 -13.43
CA SER A 83 -4.30 4.11 -12.80
C SER A 83 -4.71 5.02 -11.64
N VAL A 84 -5.78 5.81 -11.81
CA VAL A 84 -6.27 6.73 -10.77
C VAL A 84 -6.84 5.97 -9.57
N THR A 85 -7.60 4.90 -9.80
CA THR A 85 -8.22 4.09 -8.73
C THR A 85 -7.22 3.32 -7.84
N GLY A 86 -5.92 3.36 -8.15
CA GLY A 86 -4.88 2.64 -7.40
C GLY A 86 -3.88 3.55 -6.70
N ALA A 87 -4.09 4.87 -6.74
CA ALA A 87 -3.17 5.83 -6.17
C ALA A 87 -3.03 5.70 -4.65
N ASP A 88 -4.08 5.23 -3.96
CA ASP A 88 -4.12 5.14 -2.50
C ASP A 88 -3.48 3.87 -1.94
N ASP A 89 -3.02 2.95 -2.80
CA ASP A 89 -2.40 1.67 -2.37
C ASP A 89 -1.19 1.92 -1.43
N GLU A 90 -0.48 3.05 -1.58
CA GLU A 90 0.69 3.43 -0.77
C GLU A 90 0.34 3.91 0.66
N GLU A 91 -0.90 4.35 0.92
CA GLU A 91 -1.37 4.68 2.28
C GLU A 91 -1.73 3.43 3.09
N LEU A 92 -1.92 2.30 2.43
CA LEU A 92 -2.19 1.01 3.08
C LEU A 92 -0.95 0.37 3.72
N VAL A 93 0.26 0.89 3.44
CA VAL A 93 1.50 0.41 4.05
C VAL A 93 1.75 1.15 5.36
N PRO A 94 1.84 0.45 6.51
CA PRO A 94 2.26 1.09 7.75
C PRO A 94 3.69 1.60 7.61
N LYS A 95 3.95 2.80 8.16
CA LYS A 95 5.30 3.37 8.18
C LYS A 95 5.98 3.05 9.50
N LEU A 96 7.20 2.55 9.45
CA LEU A 96 8.03 2.39 10.64
C LEU A 96 8.57 3.76 11.05
N VAL A 97 8.15 4.24 12.22
CA VAL A 97 8.45 5.60 12.70
C VAL A 97 9.64 5.60 13.65
N GLU A 98 9.68 4.62 14.54
CA GLU A 98 10.75 4.47 15.53
C GLU A 98 11.03 2.99 15.77
N GLN A 99 12.29 2.67 16.07
CA GLN A 99 12.78 1.31 16.28
C GLN A 99 13.48 1.21 17.63
N ASP A 100 13.41 0.05 18.27
CA ASP A 100 14.17 -0.29 19.48
C ASP A 100 14.04 0.75 20.61
N ILE A 101 12.80 1.21 20.87
CA ILE A 101 12.51 2.17 21.94
C ILE A 101 11.88 1.49 23.15
N ASP A 102 12.07 2.08 24.34
CA ASP A 102 11.38 1.61 25.54
C ASP A 102 9.86 1.76 25.36
N ARG A 103 9.10 0.73 25.75
CA ARG A 103 7.63 0.71 25.59
C ARG A 103 6.95 1.91 26.27
N ARG A 104 7.43 2.32 27.46
CA ARG A 104 6.84 3.46 28.17
C ARG A 104 7.16 4.76 27.47
N ASP A 105 8.31 4.85 26.81
CA ASP A 105 8.68 6.02 26.01
C ASP A 105 7.82 6.11 24.76
N ALA A 106 7.52 4.97 24.13
CA ALA A 106 6.58 4.87 23.01
C ALA A 106 5.17 5.37 23.41
N GLU A 107 4.62 4.86 24.51
CA GLU A 107 3.27 5.22 25.03
C GLU A 107 3.15 6.69 25.44
N ARG A 108 4.25 7.32 25.89
CA ARG A 108 4.23 8.75 26.24
C ARG A 108 4.35 9.67 25.02
N ARG A 109 5.11 9.24 24.01
CA ARG A 109 5.39 10.06 22.81
C ARG A 109 4.30 9.92 21.75
N TYR A 110 3.73 8.73 21.65
CA TYR A 110 2.69 8.40 20.70
C TYR A 110 1.44 8.02 21.48
N GLU A 111 0.29 8.55 21.07
CA GLU A 111 -0.99 8.06 21.53
C GLU A 111 -1.17 6.65 20.94
N ILE A 112 -0.62 5.65 21.63
CA ILE A 112 -0.68 4.25 21.21
C ILE A 112 -2.10 3.77 21.50
N GLU A 113 -2.81 3.38 20.44
CA GLU A 113 -4.09 2.70 20.58
C GLU A 113 -3.80 1.25 20.96
N GLY A 114 -3.92 0.96 22.25
CA GLY A 114 -3.80 -0.39 22.82
C GLY A 114 -5.14 -1.12 22.77
N ASP A 115 -5.09 -2.42 22.46
CA ASP A 115 -6.21 -3.37 22.64
C ASP A 115 -6.58 -3.55 24.13
#